data_AF-A0A841VJT0-F1
#
_entry.id   AF-A0A841VJT0-F1
#
_cell.length_a   1.000
_cell.length_b   1.000
_cell.length_c   1.000
_cell.angle_alpha   90.00
_cell.angle_beta   90.00
_cell.angle_gamma   90.00
#
_symmetry.space_group_name_H-M   'P 1'
#
loop_
_entity.id
_entity.type
_entity.pdbx_description
1 polymer ?
#
loop_
_entity_poly.entity_id
_entity_poly.type
_entity_poly.pdbx_seq_one_letter_code
_entity_poly.pdbx_strand_id
1 'polypeptide(L)'
;MLPVIYSDEFLDHKTGKYHPEKPERLTAIANALKAATFADKIDWRSPTPVSEQPSLMSMLVKAHSPAYIKKLWQIASSGGGPLDGDTPVSPRSYDVALLAVSAWLDGVEAVLKSVNPAFVLARPPGHHAESDAGMGFCLFSNAAIAAFFALEQPGVNRVAILDWDVHHGNGTQAIIETEARIAYCSLHQYPCYPGTGRATERGFHNNVLNLPVPPGSDIAGYQPLFERQVIPFLANFQADLLIVSAGYDGNAADPLASINLQPEDYALFTNYCLGLTRKILFGLEGGYDFDTLSQSVIATIEPCLL
;
A
#
# COMPACT_ATOMS: atom_id res chain seq x y z
N MET A 1 -14.42 -5.02 16.01
CA MET A 1 -13.54 -3.83 15.95
C MET A 1 -12.58 -4.04 14.80
N LEU A 2 -12.28 -2.99 14.03
CA LEU A 2 -11.32 -3.05 12.92
C LEU A 2 -9.91 -2.81 13.46
N PRO A 3 -8.95 -3.73 13.29
CA PRO A 3 -7.55 -3.47 13.61
C PRO A 3 -6.98 -2.36 12.75
N VAL A 4 -6.44 -1.32 13.40
CA VAL A 4 -5.62 -0.28 12.77
C VAL A 4 -4.23 -0.34 13.39
N ILE A 5 -3.23 -0.70 12.59
CA ILE A 5 -1.85 -0.87 13.04
C ILE A 5 -1.09 0.44 12.81
N TYR A 6 -0.60 1.05 13.90
CA TYR A 6 -0.02 2.38 13.92
C TYR A 6 1.03 2.55 15.03
N SER A 7 2.08 3.32 14.76
CA SER A 7 3.05 3.79 15.75
C SER A 7 3.48 5.22 15.41
N ASP A 8 3.67 6.05 16.45
CA ASP A 8 4.27 7.38 16.29
C ASP A 8 5.72 7.30 15.79
N GLU A 9 6.39 6.14 15.91
CA GLU A 9 7.74 5.93 15.35
C GLU A 9 7.76 6.09 13.82
N PHE A 10 6.63 5.86 13.13
CA PHE A 10 6.54 6.12 11.70
C PHE A 10 6.76 7.59 11.35
N LEU A 11 6.60 8.51 12.31
CA LEU A 11 6.85 9.94 12.14
C LEU A 11 8.36 10.26 12.09
N ASP A 12 9.25 9.34 12.47
CA ASP A 12 10.70 9.56 12.55
C ASP A 12 11.43 9.42 11.20
N HIS A 13 10.81 8.84 10.18
CA HIS A 13 11.29 9.00 8.81
C HIS A 13 11.16 10.50 8.45
N LYS A 14 12.22 11.19 8.04
CA LYS A 14 12.15 12.64 7.75
C LYS A 14 12.61 12.89 6.32
N THR A 15 11.73 13.42 5.50
CA THR A 15 11.92 13.60 4.05
C THR A 15 12.32 15.03 3.67
N GLY A 16 12.27 15.95 4.64
CA GLY A 16 12.59 17.37 4.45
C GLY A 16 11.35 18.26 4.43
N LYS A 17 11.56 19.58 4.50
CA LYS A 17 10.50 20.56 4.80
C LYS A 17 9.39 20.65 3.75
N TYR A 18 9.73 20.47 2.47
CA TYR A 18 8.82 20.70 1.35
C TYR A 18 8.42 19.41 0.64
N HIS A 19 8.82 18.26 1.18
CA HIS A 19 8.51 16.98 0.57
C HIS A 19 7.04 16.62 0.80
N PRO A 20 6.30 16.12 -0.22
CA PRO A 20 4.89 15.77 -0.07
C PRO A 20 4.68 14.54 0.83
N GLU A 21 5.52 13.51 0.72
CA GLU A 21 5.57 12.40 1.69
C GLU A 21 6.16 12.94 2.99
N LYS A 22 5.36 13.16 4.04
CA LYS A 22 5.80 13.72 5.32
C LYS A 22 4.96 13.22 6.51
N PRO A 23 5.48 13.28 7.75
CA PRO A 23 4.82 12.73 8.95
C PRO A 23 3.38 13.22 9.18
N GLU A 24 3.07 14.44 8.77
CA GLU A 24 1.77 15.07 8.97
C GLU A 24 0.65 14.33 8.24
N ARG A 25 0.95 13.56 7.18
CA ARG A 25 -0.01 12.66 6.52
C ARG A 25 -0.62 11.67 7.53
N LEU A 26 0.24 10.97 8.27
CA LEU A 26 -0.19 10.00 9.27
C LEU A 26 -0.90 10.66 10.45
N THR A 27 -0.41 11.84 10.88
CA THR A 27 -1.02 12.58 11.99
C THR A 27 -2.42 13.05 11.64
N ALA A 28 -2.65 13.53 10.42
CA ALA A 28 -3.97 13.94 9.93
C ALA A 28 -4.96 12.77 9.94
N ILE A 29 -4.58 11.63 9.35
CA ILE A 29 -5.40 10.42 9.34
C ILE A 29 -5.70 9.92 10.76
N ALA A 30 -4.67 9.80 11.61
CA ALA A 30 -4.83 9.29 12.95
C ALA A 30 -5.76 10.18 13.80
N ASN A 31 -5.66 11.50 13.67
CA ASN A 31 -6.56 12.43 14.34
C ASN A 31 -8.00 12.31 13.81
N ALA A 32 -8.18 12.20 12.50
CA ALA A 32 -9.50 12.05 11.89
C ALA A 32 -10.18 10.74 12.33
N LEU A 33 -9.44 9.61 12.34
CA LEU A 33 -9.96 8.33 12.82
C LEU A 33 -10.30 8.34 14.31
N LYS A 34 -9.51 9.01 15.14
CA LYS A 34 -9.81 9.18 16.59
C LYS A 34 -11.04 10.07 16.83
N ALA A 35 -11.35 10.97 15.91
CA ALA A 35 -12.51 11.86 15.96
C ALA A 35 -13.75 11.32 15.22
N ALA A 36 -13.62 10.22 14.48
CA ALA A 36 -14.70 9.63 13.71
C ALA A 36 -15.85 9.16 14.60
N THR A 37 -17.07 9.15 14.06
CA THR A 37 -18.29 8.70 14.77
C THR A 37 -18.23 7.23 15.19
N PHE A 38 -17.36 6.44 14.57
CA PHE A 38 -17.12 5.03 14.83
C PHE A 38 -15.78 4.75 15.52
N ALA A 39 -15.12 5.77 16.11
CA ALA A 39 -13.80 5.61 16.73
C ALA A 39 -13.73 4.49 17.78
N ASP A 40 -14.83 4.23 18.49
CA ASP A 40 -14.99 3.13 19.47
C ASP A 40 -14.96 1.73 18.83
N LYS A 41 -15.13 1.63 17.51
CA LYS A 41 -15.02 0.39 16.73
C LYS A 41 -13.62 0.16 16.18
N ILE A 42 -12.67 1.06 16.38
CA ILE A 42 -11.27 0.90 15.96
C ILE A 42 -10.46 0.22 17.07
N ASP A 43 -9.76 -0.84 16.71
CA ASP A 43 -8.79 -1.53 17.56
C ASP A 43 -7.37 -1.05 17.21
N TRP A 44 -6.89 -0.02 17.90
CA TRP A 44 -5.54 0.51 17.69
C TRP A 44 -4.49 -0.47 18.20
N ARG A 45 -3.58 -0.89 17.31
CA ARG A 45 -2.49 -1.82 17.63
C ARG A 45 -1.15 -1.21 17.27
N SER A 46 -0.16 -1.44 18.12
CA SER A 46 1.23 -1.14 17.76
C SER A 46 1.81 -2.28 16.92
N PRO A 47 2.68 -1.98 15.94
CA PRO A 47 3.40 -3.00 15.21
C PRO A 47 4.34 -3.79 16.13
N THR A 48 4.54 -5.07 15.81
CA THR A 48 5.54 -5.93 16.44
C THR A 48 6.91 -5.28 16.26
N PRO A 49 7.68 -5.08 17.35
CA PRO A 49 9.03 -4.53 17.26
C PRO A 49 9.90 -5.35 16.29
N VAL A 50 10.77 -4.67 15.53
CA VAL A 50 11.65 -5.31 14.54
C VAL A 50 12.47 -6.46 15.14
N SER A 51 12.93 -6.33 16.38
CA SER A 51 13.68 -7.36 17.10
C SER A 51 12.86 -8.61 17.47
N GLU A 52 11.53 -8.49 17.44
CA GLU A 52 10.57 -9.53 17.83
C GLU A 52 9.83 -10.12 16.63
N GLN A 53 10.11 -9.64 15.39
CA GLN A 53 9.49 -10.12 14.16
C GLN A 53 10.44 -11.08 13.41
N PRO A 54 10.41 -12.39 13.68
CA PRO A 54 11.40 -13.36 13.18
C PRO A 54 11.37 -13.52 11.65
N SER A 55 10.22 -13.30 11.01
CA SER A 55 10.05 -13.45 9.57
C SER A 55 10.47 -12.20 8.79
N LEU A 56 10.77 -11.08 9.47
CA LEU A 56 10.98 -9.80 8.80
C LEU A 56 12.12 -9.86 7.76
N MET A 57 13.30 -10.29 8.19
CA MET A 57 14.48 -10.29 7.32
C MET A 57 14.39 -11.33 6.22
N SER A 58 13.78 -12.50 6.47
CA SER A 58 13.59 -13.52 5.44
C SER A 58 12.62 -13.05 4.36
N MET A 59 11.57 -12.31 4.73
CA MET A 59 10.63 -11.73 3.76
C MET A 59 11.24 -10.55 3.02
N LEU A 60 12.04 -9.73 3.69
CA LEU A 60 12.75 -8.62 3.07
C LEU A 60 13.66 -9.08 1.93
N VAL A 61 14.42 -10.17 2.12
CA VAL A 61 15.32 -10.71 1.08
C VAL A 61 14.61 -11.46 -0.04
N LYS A 62 13.30 -11.77 0.10
CA LYS A 62 12.50 -12.30 -1.02
C LYS A 62 12.13 -11.21 -2.01
N ALA A 63 11.86 -10.00 -1.53
CA ALA A 63 11.51 -8.87 -2.36
C ALA A 63 12.74 -8.11 -2.85
N HIS A 64 13.75 -7.94 -1.98
CA HIS A 64 14.89 -7.07 -2.25
C HIS A 64 16.23 -7.79 -2.23
N SER A 65 17.13 -7.34 -3.09
CA SER A 65 18.50 -7.83 -3.11
C SER A 65 19.22 -7.49 -1.78
N PRO A 66 20.07 -8.40 -1.26
CA PRO A 66 20.89 -8.10 -0.08
C PRO A 66 21.79 -6.88 -0.26
N ALA A 67 22.23 -6.61 -1.49
CA ALA A 67 23.03 -5.45 -1.83
C ALA A 67 22.25 -4.13 -1.63
N TYR A 68 20.99 -4.10 -2.07
CA TYR A 68 20.12 -2.93 -1.88
C TYR A 68 19.80 -2.69 -0.41
N ILE A 69 19.42 -3.73 0.33
CA ILE A 69 19.14 -3.64 1.78
C ILE A 69 20.36 -3.03 2.50
N LYS A 70 21.56 -3.52 2.18
CA LYS A 70 22.81 -2.99 2.74
C LYS A 70 23.06 -1.53 2.32
N LYS A 71 22.82 -1.17 1.06
CA LYS A 71 22.96 0.21 0.56
C LYS A 71 22.06 1.16 1.34
N LEU A 72 20.78 0.82 1.53
CA LEU A 72 19.84 1.65 2.27
C LEU A 72 20.27 1.82 3.73
N TRP A 73 20.66 0.73 4.40
CA TRP A 73 21.20 0.78 5.76
C TRP A 73 22.44 1.70 5.85
N GLN A 74 23.36 1.62 4.88
CA GLN A 74 24.56 2.47 4.85
C GLN A 74 24.22 3.95 4.71
N ILE A 75 23.27 4.32 3.84
CA ILE A 75 22.82 5.71 3.67
C ILE A 75 22.24 6.23 4.99
N ALA A 76 21.30 5.50 5.59
CA ALA A 76 20.67 5.91 6.84
C ALA A 76 21.70 6.03 7.99
N SER A 77 22.53 5.00 8.19
CA SER A 77 23.54 4.99 9.26
C SER A 77 24.66 6.02 9.10
N SER A 78 24.86 6.54 7.88
CA SER A 78 25.82 7.62 7.59
C SER A 78 25.23 9.03 7.73
N GLY A 79 24.01 9.16 8.25
CA GLY A 79 23.34 10.45 8.48
C GLY A 79 22.21 10.77 7.50
N GLY A 80 21.91 9.86 6.57
CA GLY A 80 20.91 10.05 5.53
C GLY A 80 21.49 10.59 4.22
N GLY A 81 20.60 10.88 3.27
CA GLY A 81 20.93 11.33 1.93
C GLY A 81 19.87 10.93 0.90
N PRO A 82 20.05 11.31 -0.37
CA PRO A 82 19.17 10.86 -1.45
C PRO A 82 19.41 9.38 -1.75
N LEU A 83 18.35 8.58 -1.79
CA LEU A 83 18.41 7.23 -2.39
C LEU A 83 18.33 7.31 -3.91
N ASP A 84 17.48 8.21 -4.40
CA ASP A 84 17.37 8.69 -5.78
C ASP A 84 17.00 10.20 -5.81
N GLY A 85 16.46 10.71 -6.92
CA GLY A 85 16.12 12.13 -7.07
C GLY A 85 14.95 12.63 -6.21
N ASP A 86 14.05 11.75 -5.79
CA ASP A 86 12.82 12.10 -5.06
C ASP A 86 12.62 11.31 -3.76
N THR A 87 13.52 10.38 -3.42
CA THR A 87 13.39 9.47 -2.28
C THR A 87 14.47 9.78 -1.23
N PRO A 88 14.22 10.76 -0.35
CA PRO A 88 15.15 11.12 0.72
C PRO A 88 15.16 10.09 1.85
N VAL A 89 16.34 9.85 2.40
CA VAL A 89 16.57 8.96 3.54
C VAL A 89 17.12 9.81 4.70
N SER A 90 16.49 9.73 5.86
CA SER A 90 16.97 10.26 7.15
C SER A 90 17.68 9.19 7.98
N PRO A 91 18.38 9.56 9.07
CA PRO A 91 19.06 8.59 9.94
C PRO A 91 18.17 7.45 10.47
N ARG A 92 16.88 7.71 10.71
CA ARG A 92 15.92 6.72 11.23
C ARG A 92 15.17 5.96 10.15
N SER A 93 15.36 6.31 8.88
CA SER A 93 14.49 5.81 7.80
C SER A 93 14.58 4.31 7.56
N TYR A 94 15.77 3.73 7.69
CA TYR A 94 15.94 2.28 7.57
C TYR A 94 15.15 1.54 8.66
N ASP A 95 15.32 1.93 9.92
CA ASP A 95 14.62 1.29 11.05
C ASP A 95 13.11 1.48 10.96
N VAL A 96 12.66 2.69 10.58
CA VAL A 96 11.24 3.01 10.41
C VAL A 96 10.63 2.22 9.24
N ALA A 97 11.35 2.05 8.13
CA ALA A 97 10.88 1.24 7.01
C ALA A 97 10.80 -0.25 7.37
N LEU A 98 11.75 -0.77 8.17
CA LEU A 98 11.63 -2.13 8.72
C LEU A 98 10.41 -2.29 9.64
N LEU A 99 10.13 -1.28 10.47
CA LEU A 99 8.93 -1.29 11.32
C LEU A 99 7.64 -1.22 10.48
N ALA A 100 7.65 -0.45 9.39
CA ALA A 100 6.53 -0.39 8.45
C ALA A 100 6.28 -1.78 7.85
N VAL A 101 7.31 -2.46 7.34
CA VAL A 101 7.18 -3.85 6.86
C VAL A 101 6.64 -4.77 7.96
N SER A 102 7.14 -4.66 9.20
CA SER A 102 6.63 -5.43 10.34
C SER A 102 5.12 -5.23 10.54
N ALA A 103 4.64 -3.99 10.47
CA ALA A 103 3.21 -3.65 10.58
C ALA A 103 2.37 -4.31 9.49
N TRP A 104 2.89 -4.41 8.26
CA TRP A 104 2.22 -5.12 7.18
C TRP A 104 2.14 -6.63 7.43
N LEU A 105 3.19 -7.24 8.01
CA LEU A 105 3.16 -8.66 8.41
C LEU A 105 2.10 -8.90 9.50
N ASP A 106 2.07 -8.04 10.53
CA ASP A 106 1.05 -8.09 11.59
C ASP A 106 -0.37 -7.93 11.03
N GLY A 107 -0.52 -7.10 10.00
CA GLY A 107 -1.77 -6.91 9.26
C GLY A 107 -2.25 -8.19 8.59
N VAL A 108 -1.35 -8.91 7.92
CA VAL A 108 -1.65 -10.22 7.33
C VAL A 108 -2.14 -11.19 8.40
N GLU A 109 -1.43 -11.29 9.52
CA GLU A 109 -1.81 -12.18 10.63
C GLU A 109 -3.18 -11.81 11.22
N ALA A 110 -3.43 -10.51 11.43
CA ALA A 110 -4.68 -10.01 11.96
C ALA A 110 -5.88 -10.37 11.08
N VAL A 111 -5.74 -10.22 9.76
CA VAL A 111 -6.78 -10.54 8.77
C VAL A 111 -7.03 -12.04 8.72
N LEU A 112 -5.98 -12.86 8.65
CA LEU A 112 -6.11 -14.31 8.57
C LEU A 112 -6.73 -14.91 9.85
N LYS A 113 -6.39 -14.36 11.03
CA LYS A 113 -6.93 -14.82 12.32
C LYS A 113 -8.39 -14.42 12.53
N SER A 114 -8.78 -13.21 12.12
CA SER A 114 -10.11 -12.66 12.40
C SER A 114 -11.12 -12.85 11.27
N VAL A 115 -10.66 -13.17 10.07
CA VAL A 115 -11.47 -13.20 8.83
C VAL A 115 -12.23 -11.88 8.63
N ASN A 116 -11.62 -10.78 9.05
CA ASN A 116 -12.13 -9.43 8.91
C ASN A 116 -11.03 -8.51 8.38
N PRO A 117 -11.41 -7.37 7.78
CA PRO A 117 -10.43 -6.43 7.28
C PRO A 117 -9.53 -5.85 8.38
N ALA A 118 -8.34 -5.41 8.00
CA ALA A 118 -7.43 -4.62 8.83
C ALA A 118 -6.81 -3.50 8.01
N PHE A 119 -6.34 -2.45 8.69
CA PHE A 119 -5.69 -1.30 8.06
C PHE A 119 -4.30 -1.06 8.66
N VAL A 120 -3.27 -0.96 7.82
CA VAL A 120 -1.91 -0.62 8.22
C VAL A 120 -1.66 0.85 7.89
N LEU A 121 -1.59 1.67 8.93
CA LEU A 121 -1.33 3.10 8.85
C LEU A 121 0.16 3.35 9.06
N ALA A 122 0.98 2.99 8.08
CA ALA A 122 2.44 3.07 8.17
C ALA A 122 3.03 4.02 7.12
N ARG A 123 4.26 4.48 7.38
CA ARG A 123 5.13 5.10 6.37
C ARG A 123 6.59 4.72 6.64
N PRO A 124 7.49 4.78 5.63
CA PRO A 124 7.27 5.19 4.23
C PRO A 124 6.37 4.24 3.42
N PRO A 125 5.83 4.69 2.26
CA PRO A 125 5.10 3.83 1.31
C PRO A 125 6.04 2.78 0.67
N GLY A 126 5.48 1.90 -0.17
CA GLY A 126 6.23 0.77 -0.71
C GLY A 126 6.03 0.43 -2.18
N HIS A 127 4.90 0.77 -2.82
CA HIS A 127 4.56 0.17 -4.11
C HIS A 127 5.54 0.47 -5.28
N HIS A 128 6.37 1.52 -5.18
CA HIS A 128 7.41 1.86 -6.16
C HIS A 128 8.78 1.19 -5.92
N ALA A 129 9.04 0.63 -4.73
CA ALA A 129 10.34 0.04 -4.43
C ALA A 129 10.55 -1.26 -5.21
N GLU A 130 11.54 -1.27 -6.10
CA GLU A 130 11.98 -2.41 -6.90
C GLU A 130 12.95 -3.29 -6.10
N SER A 131 13.34 -4.44 -6.67
CA SER A 131 14.19 -5.40 -5.95
C SER A 131 15.57 -4.83 -5.58
N ASP A 132 16.14 -3.97 -6.41
CA ASP A 132 17.48 -3.39 -6.21
C ASP A 132 17.49 -1.85 -6.09
N ALA A 133 16.31 -1.21 -6.04
CA ALA A 133 16.17 0.24 -5.98
C ALA A 133 14.96 0.67 -5.13
N GLY A 134 15.13 1.77 -4.40
CA GLY A 134 14.00 2.52 -3.83
C GLY A 134 13.87 3.82 -4.60
N MET A 135 12.63 4.20 -4.87
CA MET A 135 12.23 5.30 -5.74
C MET A 135 10.79 5.68 -5.42
N GLY A 136 10.33 6.85 -5.89
CA GLY A 136 8.93 7.25 -5.72
C GLY A 136 8.53 7.28 -4.24
N PHE A 137 9.43 7.77 -3.40
CA PHE A 137 9.31 7.85 -1.93
C PHE A 137 9.37 6.50 -1.19
N CYS A 138 9.45 5.38 -1.92
CA CYS A 138 9.35 4.05 -1.36
C CYS A 138 10.74 3.46 -1.03
N LEU A 139 10.88 2.89 0.17
CA LEU A 139 12.13 2.27 0.64
C LEU A 139 12.10 0.74 0.61
N PHE A 140 10.95 0.12 0.87
CA PHE A 140 10.76 -1.32 0.75
C PHE A 140 9.37 -1.61 0.19
N SER A 141 9.21 -2.68 -0.56
CA SER A 141 7.98 -3.04 -1.25
C SER A 141 6.99 -3.71 -0.29
N ASN A 142 6.39 -2.91 0.59
CA ASN A 142 5.57 -3.39 1.72
C ASN A 142 4.51 -4.41 1.30
N ALA A 143 3.70 -4.11 0.27
CA ALA A 143 2.65 -5.00 -0.22
C ALA A 143 3.21 -6.32 -0.81
N ALA A 144 4.30 -6.25 -1.59
CA ALA A 144 4.94 -7.44 -2.15
C ALA A 144 5.54 -8.33 -1.05
N ILE A 145 6.22 -7.73 -0.06
CA ILE A 145 6.77 -8.45 1.09
C ILE A 145 5.65 -9.12 1.89
N ALA A 146 4.56 -8.40 2.15
CA ALA A 146 3.39 -8.93 2.84
C ALA A 146 2.72 -10.08 2.07
N ALA A 147 2.68 -10.01 0.74
CA ALA A 147 2.14 -11.09 -0.09
C ALA A 147 3.00 -12.36 -0.02
N PHE A 148 4.34 -12.24 -0.07
CA PHE A 148 5.22 -13.39 0.13
C PHE A 148 5.09 -14.00 1.53
N PHE A 149 4.95 -13.16 2.56
CA PHE A 149 4.70 -13.62 3.92
C PHE A 149 3.37 -14.35 4.05
N ALA A 150 2.31 -13.80 3.43
CA ALA A 150 1.00 -14.41 3.43
C ALA A 150 1.02 -15.81 2.81
N LEU A 151 1.77 -16.02 1.71
CA LEU A 151 1.94 -17.35 1.10
C LEU A 151 2.67 -18.38 1.99
N GLU A 152 3.34 -17.94 3.06
CA GLU A 152 3.93 -18.85 4.06
C GLU A 152 2.97 -19.18 5.19
N GLN A 153 1.80 -18.52 5.25
CA GLN A 153 0.82 -18.75 6.29
C GLN A 153 -0.01 -20.01 6.02
N PRO A 154 -0.42 -20.75 7.07
CA PRO A 154 -1.27 -21.92 6.91
C PRO A 154 -2.58 -21.60 6.18
N GLY A 155 -2.85 -22.35 5.10
CA GLY A 155 -4.10 -22.24 4.35
C GLY A 155 -4.16 -21.08 3.34
N VAL A 156 -3.03 -20.42 3.06
CA VAL A 156 -2.93 -19.39 2.02
C VAL A 156 -2.12 -19.95 0.85
N ASN A 157 -2.78 -20.15 -0.29
CA ASN A 157 -2.17 -20.66 -1.51
C ASN A 157 -2.05 -19.57 -2.59
N ARG A 158 -2.94 -18.57 -2.56
CA ARG A 158 -2.98 -17.45 -3.51
C ARG A 158 -3.23 -16.13 -2.79
N VAL A 159 -2.53 -15.09 -3.21
CA VAL A 159 -2.70 -13.72 -2.70
C VAL A 159 -2.96 -12.79 -3.87
N ALA A 160 -3.91 -11.88 -3.75
CA ALA A 160 -4.11 -10.82 -4.72
C ALA A 160 -3.72 -9.48 -4.11
N ILE A 161 -3.09 -8.62 -4.91
CA ILE A 161 -2.80 -7.23 -4.61
C ILE A 161 -3.63 -6.37 -5.56
N LEU A 162 -4.50 -5.52 -5.00
CA LEU A 162 -5.16 -4.45 -5.72
C LEU A 162 -4.46 -3.14 -5.37
N ASP A 163 -3.96 -2.42 -6.36
CA ASP A 163 -3.35 -1.11 -6.20
C ASP A 163 -4.26 -0.05 -6.83
N TRP A 164 -4.78 0.84 -5.99
CA TRP A 164 -5.59 1.97 -6.43
C TRP A 164 -4.89 3.31 -6.18
N ASP A 165 -3.61 3.29 -5.78
CA ASP A 165 -2.78 4.49 -5.83
C ASP A 165 -2.79 5.04 -7.25
N VAL A 166 -2.78 6.37 -7.39
CA VAL A 166 -2.89 6.99 -8.71
C VAL A 166 -1.68 6.70 -9.60
N HIS A 167 -0.55 6.33 -9.00
CA HIS A 167 0.66 5.95 -9.72
C HIS A 167 0.72 4.43 -9.89
N HIS A 168 1.32 4.00 -11.00
CA HIS A 168 1.55 2.58 -11.20
C HIS A 168 2.59 2.08 -10.17
N GLY A 169 2.23 1.10 -9.34
CA GLY A 169 3.11 0.38 -8.43
C GLY A 169 4.13 -0.52 -9.15
N ASN A 170 5.05 0.09 -9.89
CA ASN A 170 6.08 -0.59 -10.69
C ASN A 170 6.95 -1.54 -9.87
N GLY A 171 7.29 -1.16 -8.64
CA GLY A 171 8.07 -1.99 -7.74
C GLY A 171 7.36 -3.28 -7.36
N THR A 172 6.09 -3.15 -6.98
CA THR A 172 5.25 -4.32 -6.67
C THR A 172 5.08 -5.22 -7.89
N GLN A 173 4.75 -4.68 -9.06
CA GLN A 173 4.63 -5.47 -10.30
C GLN A 173 5.92 -6.24 -10.60
N ALA A 174 7.06 -5.55 -10.66
CA ALA A 174 8.34 -6.16 -11.04
C ALA A 174 8.76 -7.30 -10.10
N ILE A 175 8.46 -7.17 -8.80
CA ILE A 175 8.79 -8.18 -7.80
C ILE A 175 7.89 -9.42 -7.93
N ILE A 176 6.60 -9.25 -8.20
CA ILE A 176 5.63 -10.35 -8.11
C ILE A 176 5.29 -10.99 -9.48
N GLU A 177 5.56 -10.33 -10.60
CA GLU A 177 5.06 -10.78 -11.92
C GLU A 177 5.55 -12.16 -12.37
N THR A 178 6.59 -12.70 -11.72
CA THR A 178 7.12 -14.04 -11.94
C THR A 178 6.56 -15.12 -11.00
N GLU A 179 5.79 -14.74 -9.98
CA GLU A 179 5.18 -15.63 -8.99
C GLU A 179 3.70 -15.88 -9.32
N ALA A 180 3.39 -17.07 -9.85
CA ALA A 180 2.03 -17.43 -10.28
C ALA A 180 0.98 -17.45 -9.16
N ARG A 181 1.42 -17.54 -7.90
CA ARG A 181 0.54 -17.52 -6.72
C ARG A 181 0.15 -16.11 -6.27
N ILE A 182 0.72 -15.06 -6.87
CA ILE A 182 0.38 -13.67 -6.58
C ILE A 182 -0.20 -13.02 -7.83
N ALA A 183 -1.39 -12.43 -7.70
CA ALA A 183 -1.96 -11.55 -8.72
C ALA A 183 -1.79 -10.09 -8.33
N TYR A 184 -1.59 -9.22 -9.32
CA TYR A 184 -1.50 -7.78 -9.16
C TYR A 184 -2.44 -7.08 -10.14
N CYS A 185 -3.27 -6.19 -9.63
CA CYS A 185 -4.15 -5.35 -10.44
C CYS A 185 -3.93 -3.89 -10.05
N SER A 186 -3.67 -3.03 -11.02
CA SER A 186 -3.44 -1.60 -10.78
C SER A 186 -4.32 -0.73 -11.65
N LEU A 187 -4.95 0.28 -11.06
CA LEU A 187 -5.59 1.39 -11.76
C LEU A 187 -4.79 2.65 -11.50
N HIS A 188 -4.23 3.25 -12.54
CA HIS A 188 -3.30 4.37 -12.38
C HIS A 188 -3.43 5.37 -13.51
N GLN A 189 -3.12 6.64 -13.24
CA GLN A 189 -3.08 7.67 -14.27
C GLN A 189 -1.98 7.37 -15.28
N TYR A 190 -2.32 7.43 -16.58
CA TYR A 190 -1.35 7.37 -17.66
C TYR A 190 -1.73 8.35 -18.79
N PRO A 191 -0.80 9.18 -19.28
CA PRO A 191 0.61 9.31 -18.86
C PRO A 191 0.75 9.99 -17.47
N CYS A 192 1.62 9.45 -16.63
CA CYS A 192 2.05 10.00 -15.33
C CYS A 192 3.37 9.34 -14.90
N TYR A 193 4.00 9.81 -13.82
CA TYR A 193 5.03 9.04 -13.14
C TYR A 193 4.46 7.67 -12.73
N PRO A 194 5.22 6.56 -12.78
CA PRO A 194 6.62 6.41 -13.21
C PRO A 194 6.81 6.15 -14.72
N GLY A 195 5.74 6.21 -15.51
CA GLY A 195 5.78 5.97 -16.97
C GLY A 195 5.70 4.49 -17.39
N THR A 196 5.43 3.59 -16.45
CA THR A 196 5.21 2.14 -16.67
C THR A 196 3.73 1.76 -16.51
N GLY A 197 3.39 0.47 -16.51
CA GLY A 197 2.01 0.02 -16.29
C GLY A 197 1.19 -0.05 -17.57
N ARG A 198 1.79 -0.39 -18.70
CA ARG A 198 1.03 -0.47 -19.96
C ARG A 198 -0.01 -1.58 -19.85
N ALA A 199 -1.19 -1.35 -20.42
CA ALA A 199 -2.24 -2.36 -20.48
C ALA A 199 -1.77 -3.69 -21.09
N THR A 200 -0.78 -3.67 -22.00
CA THR A 200 -0.21 -4.88 -22.63
C THR A 200 0.68 -5.72 -21.72
N GLU A 201 1.12 -5.19 -20.58
CA GLU A 201 1.90 -5.93 -19.59
C GLU A 201 0.94 -6.82 -18.79
N ARG A 202 1.11 -8.14 -18.91
CA ARG A 202 0.22 -9.14 -18.29
C ARG A 202 0.93 -10.04 -17.27
N GLY A 203 2.20 -9.76 -16.98
CA GLY A 203 3.05 -10.63 -16.16
C GLY A 203 3.37 -11.95 -16.86
N PHE A 204 4.16 -12.80 -16.20
CA PHE A 204 4.65 -14.05 -16.80
C PHE A 204 3.62 -15.18 -16.76
N HIS A 205 2.60 -15.03 -15.91
CA HIS A 205 1.56 -16.04 -15.68
C HIS A 205 0.14 -15.53 -15.97
N ASN A 206 0.01 -14.42 -16.72
CA ASN A 206 -1.24 -13.65 -16.85
C ASN A 206 -1.80 -13.19 -15.48
N ASN A 207 -0.90 -12.94 -14.53
CA ASN A 207 -1.19 -12.56 -13.16
C ASN A 207 -1.11 -11.05 -12.92
N VAL A 208 -0.91 -10.24 -13.98
CA VAL A 208 -0.93 -8.78 -13.90
C VAL A 208 -2.07 -8.21 -14.75
N LEU A 209 -2.83 -7.27 -14.17
CA LEU A 209 -3.83 -6.46 -14.85
C LEU A 209 -3.56 -4.97 -14.62
N ASN A 210 -3.01 -4.32 -15.63
CA ASN A 210 -2.82 -2.87 -15.65
C ASN A 210 -3.97 -2.15 -16.36
N LEU A 211 -4.53 -1.16 -15.69
CA LEU A 211 -5.63 -0.34 -16.17
C LEU A 211 -5.18 1.13 -16.18
N PRO A 212 -4.45 1.57 -17.23
CA PRO A 212 -4.10 2.98 -17.39
C PRO A 212 -5.34 3.84 -17.60
N VAL A 213 -5.49 4.88 -16.81
CA VAL A 213 -6.64 5.80 -16.77
C VAL A 213 -6.19 7.19 -17.23
N PRO A 214 -6.92 7.88 -18.13
CA PRO A 214 -6.51 9.20 -18.58
C PRO A 214 -6.67 10.26 -17.48
N PRO A 215 -5.84 11.32 -17.48
CA PRO A 215 -6.03 12.49 -16.63
C PRO A 215 -7.45 13.07 -16.75
N GLY A 216 -7.96 13.58 -15.65
CA GLY A 216 -9.30 14.17 -15.51
C GLY A 216 -10.41 13.16 -15.24
N SER A 217 -10.11 11.85 -15.23
CA SER A 217 -11.10 10.82 -14.94
C SER A 217 -11.60 10.92 -13.50
N ASP A 218 -12.88 10.65 -13.31
CA ASP A 218 -13.57 10.60 -12.02
C ASP A 218 -14.19 9.21 -11.82
N ILE A 219 -15.13 9.09 -10.88
CA ILE A 219 -15.82 7.83 -10.61
C ILE A 219 -16.55 7.25 -11.83
N ALA A 220 -17.03 8.08 -12.76
CA ALA A 220 -17.68 7.59 -13.97
C ALA A 220 -16.69 6.86 -14.90
N GLY A 221 -15.39 7.20 -14.80
CA GLY A 221 -14.29 6.47 -15.44
C GLY A 221 -13.87 5.22 -14.67
N TYR A 222 -13.78 5.29 -13.34
CA TYR A 222 -13.29 4.19 -12.50
C TYR A 222 -14.31 3.07 -12.28
N GLN A 223 -15.57 3.40 -12.03
CA GLN A 223 -16.59 2.42 -11.69
C GLN A 223 -16.76 1.32 -12.76
N PRO A 224 -16.84 1.63 -14.07
CA PRO A 224 -16.90 0.59 -15.10
C PRO A 224 -15.63 -0.29 -15.16
N LEU A 225 -14.45 0.25 -14.82
CA LEU A 225 -13.21 -0.53 -14.75
C LEU A 225 -13.27 -1.52 -13.60
N PHE A 226 -13.78 -1.09 -12.44
CA PHE A 226 -14.00 -1.99 -11.30
C PHE A 226 -14.96 -3.12 -11.65
N GLU A 227 -16.15 -2.77 -12.15
CA GLU A 227 -17.23 -3.73 -12.43
C GLU A 227 -16.85 -4.74 -13.53
N ARG A 228 -16.16 -4.28 -14.59
CA ARG A 228 -15.95 -5.07 -15.81
C ARG A 228 -14.57 -5.70 -15.90
N GLN A 229 -13.59 -5.23 -15.14
CA GLN A 229 -12.20 -5.68 -15.25
C GLN A 229 -11.62 -6.10 -13.91
N VAL A 230 -11.58 -5.20 -12.90
CA VAL A 230 -10.96 -5.49 -11.59
C VAL A 230 -11.66 -6.66 -10.90
N ILE A 231 -12.98 -6.57 -10.71
CA ILE A 231 -13.76 -7.58 -9.99
C ILE A 231 -13.72 -8.93 -10.71
N PRO A 232 -13.96 -9.02 -12.03
CA PRO A 232 -13.79 -10.28 -12.76
C PRO A 232 -12.39 -10.89 -12.66
N PHE A 233 -11.34 -10.07 -12.75
CA PHE A 233 -9.96 -10.54 -12.65
C PHE A 233 -9.65 -11.13 -11.27
N LEU A 234 -9.98 -10.40 -10.19
CA LEU A 234 -9.75 -10.84 -8.82
C LEU A 234 -10.62 -12.05 -8.46
N ALA A 235 -11.89 -12.06 -8.87
CA ALA A 235 -12.81 -13.17 -8.65
C ALA A 235 -12.34 -14.46 -9.33
N ASN A 236 -11.83 -14.37 -10.56
CA ASN A 236 -11.28 -15.50 -11.30
C ASN A 236 -9.97 -16.03 -10.67
N PHE A 237 -9.14 -15.13 -10.14
CA PHE A 237 -7.90 -15.53 -9.47
C PHE A 237 -8.15 -16.25 -8.15
N GLN A 238 -9.27 -15.99 -7.47
CA GLN A 238 -9.71 -16.69 -6.24
C GLN A 238 -8.62 -16.72 -5.14
N ALA A 239 -8.12 -15.54 -4.77
CA ALA A 239 -7.15 -15.41 -3.70
C ALA A 239 -7.72 -15.76 -2.32
N ASP A 240 -6.87 -16.28 -1.43
CA ASP A 240 -7.19 -16.56 -0.03
C ASP A 240 -7.08 -15.30 0.85
N LEU A 241 -6.35 -14.29 0.37
CA LEU A 241 -6.15 -12.97 0.97
C LEU A 241 -6.11 -11.90 -0.13
N LEU A 242 -6.82 -10.79 0.08
CA LEU A 242 -6.69 -9.58 -0.72
C LEU A 242 -5.87 -8.56 0.05
N ILE A 243 -4.80 -8.06 -0.55
CA ILE A 243 -4.04 -6.91 -0.08
C ILE A 243 -4.43 -5.73 -0.97
N VAL A 244 -4.63 -4.56 -0.36
CA VAL A 244 -4.91 -3.32 -1.06
C VAL A 244 -3.80 -2.34 -0.78
N SER A 245 -3.03 -2.00 -1.81
CA SER A 245 -2.12 -0.84 -1.82
C SER A 245 -2.99 0.41 -1.91
N ALA A 246 -3.26 0.98 -0.73
CA ALA A 246 -4.28 1.99 -0.55
C ALA A 246 -3.66 3.40 -0.61
N GLY A 247 -3.40 3.87 -1.83
CA GLY A 247 -3.06 5.26 -2.12
C GLY A 247 -4.30 6.14 -2.28
N TYR A 248 -4.17 7.41 -1.90
CA TYR A 248 -5.29 8.38 -1.93
C TYR A 248 -4.97 9.65 -2.72
N ASP A 249 -3.96 9.59 -3.58
CA ASP A 249 -3.52 10.65 -4.49
C ASP A 249 -4.29 10.70 -5.81
N GLY A 250 -5.30 9.83 -5.96
CA GLY A 250 -6.32 9.94 -7.00
C GLY A 250 -7.40 10.99 -6.69
N ASN A 251 -7.41 11.56 -5.48
CA ASN A 251 -8.35 12.60 -5.09
C ASN A 251 -8.17 13.86 -5.94
N ALA A 252 -9.27 14.52 -6.29
CA ALA A 252 -9.26 15.76 -7.08
C ALA A 252 -8.45 16.91 -6.46
N ALA A 253 -8.30 16.91 -5.13
CA ALA A 253 -7.52 17.91 -4.40
C ALA A 253 -6.02 17.57 -4.31
N ASP A 254 -5.62 16.35 -4.67
CA ASP A 254 -4.24 15.92 -4.51
C ASP A 254 -3.31 16.64 -5.52
N PRO A 255 -2.15 17.14 -5.07
CA PRO A 255 -1.26 17.93 -5.93
C PRO A 255 -0.40 17.10 -6.90
N LEU A 256 -0.33 15.77 -6.76
CA LEU A 256 0.66 14.96 -7.49
C LEU A 256 0.12 14.27 -8.74
N ALA A 257 -1.20 14.26 -8.94
CA ALA A 257 -1.83 13.72 -10.15
C ALA A 257 -2.94 14.64 -10.66
N SER A 258 -3.76 14.14 -11.58
CA SER A 258 -4.84 14.90 -12.21
C SER A 258 -6.10 14.05 -12.35
N ILE A 259 -6.29 13.08 -11.47
CA ILE A 259 -7.54 12.32 -11.34
C ILE A 259 -8.49 13.08 -10.41
N ASN A 260 -9.79 12.91 -10.61
CA ASN A 260 -10.85 13.68 -9.96
C ASN A 260 -11.73 12.83 -9.02
N LEU A 261 -11.17 11.78 -8.39
CA LEU A 261 -11.92 11.00 -7.41
C LEU A 261 -12.25 11.84 -6.18
N GLN A 262 -13.32 11.48 -5.51
CA GLN A 262 -13.75 12.07 -4.25
C GLN A 262 -13.58 11.06 -3.10
N PRO A 263 -13.51 11.51 -1.84
CA PRO A 263 -13.36 10.61 -0.70
C PRO A 263 -14.36 9.45 -0.64
N GLU A 264 -15.62 9.68 -0.97
CA GLU A 264 -16.69 8.67 -0.99
C GLU A 264 -16.48 7.57 -2.04
N ASP A 265 -15.71 7.82 -3.11
CA ASP A 265 -15.44 6.83 -4.15
C ASP A 265 -14.62 5.65 -3.61
N TYR A 266 -13.76 5.91 -2.61
CA TYR A 266 -13.00 4.86 -1.94
C TYR A 266 -13.90 3.94 -1.09
N ALA A 267 -15.04 4.42 -0.58
CA ALA A 267 -16.04 3.55 0.03
C ALA A 267 -16.67 2.60 -1.00
N LEU A 268 -16.91 3.08 -2.22
CA LEU A 268 -17.40 2.23 -3.32
C LEU A 268 -16.37 1.16 -3.68
N PHE A 269 -15.08 1.52 -3.78
CA PHE A 269 -14.01 0.55 -4.02
C PHE A 269 -13.91 -0.49 -2.92
N THR A 270 -13.99 -0.07 -1.65
CA THR A 270 -14.06 -1.00 -0.51
C THR A 270 -15.24 -1.96 -0.63
N ASN A 271 -16.43 -1.48 -0.98
CA ASN A 271 -17.62 -2.33 -1.13
C ASN A 271 -17.44 -3.39 -2.23
N TYR A 272 -16.79 -3.04 -3.33
CA TYR A 272 -16.40 -4.03 -4.35
C TYR A 272 -15.48 -5.11 -3.78
N CYS A 273 -14.44 -4.72 -3.05
CA CYS A 273 -13.53 -5.66 -2.40
C CYS A 273 -14.24 -6.55 -1.37
N LEU A 274 -15.13 -5.99 -0.55
CA LEU A 274 -15.93 -6.74 0.44
C LEU A 274 -16.88 -7.75 -0.22
N GLY A 275 -17.32 -7.48 -1.45
CA GLY A 275 -18.09 -8.42 -2.26
C GLY A 275 -17.28 -9.65 -2.71
N LEU A 276 -15.95 -9.57 -2.74
CA LEU A 276 -15.06 -10.70 -3.06
C LEU A 276 -14.69 -11.50 -1.81
N THR A 277 -14.29 -10.81 -0.74
CA THR A 277 -13.80 -11.45 0.48
C THR A 277 -13.81 -10.45 1.64
N ARG A 278 -13.89 -10.96 2.88
CA ARG A 278 -13.62 -10.15 4.09
C ARG A 278 -12.18 -10.25 4.58
N LYS A 279 -11.36 -11.12 3.98
CA LYS A 279 -9.93 -11.21 4.26
C LYS A 279 -9.19 -10.12 3.46
N ILE A 280 -9.30 -8.88 3.90
CA ILE A 280 -8.69 -7.71 3.23
C ILE A 280 -7.69 -7.03 4.15
N LEU A 281 -6.45 -6.88 3.70
CA LEU A 281 -5.46 -6.01 4.32
C LEU A 281 -5.33 -4.74 3.50
N PHE A 282 -5.75 -3.60 4.05
CA PHE A 282 -5.43 -2.30 3.50
C PHE A 282 -4.10 -1.83 4.07
N GLY A 283 -3.23 -1.24 3.25
CA GLY A 283 -2.04 -0.56 3.73
C GLY A 283 -1.81 0.74 2.99
N LEU A 284 -1.51 1.79 3.74
CA LEU A 284 -1.36 3.14 3.20
C LEU A 284 -0.18 3.23 2.22
N GLU A 285 -0.41 3.82 1.04
CA GLU A 285 0.61 4.19 0.06
C GLU A 285 0.70 5.73 -0.08
N GLY A 286 0.31 6.32 -1.22
CA GLY A 286 0.29 7.75 -1.50
C GLY A 286 -0.92 8.53 -0.95
N GLY A 287 -1.08 9.77 -1.41
CA GLY A 287 -2.07 10.75 -0.94
C GLY A 287 -1.46 11.83 -0.06
N TYR A 288 -1.58 13.08 -0.48
CA TYR A 288 -0.74 14.20 -0.06
C TYR A 288 -1.53 15.49 0.24
N ASP A 289 -2.80 15.57 -0.16
CA ASP A 289 -3.74 16.53 0.42
C ASP A 289 -4.34 15.96 1.72
N PHE A 290 -4.08 16.59 2.86
CA PHE A 290 -4.36 15.99 4.18
C PHE A 290 -5.84 15.86 4.50
N ASP A 291 -6.65 16.80 4.03
CA ASP A 291 -8.08 16.82 4.32
C ASP A 291 -8.78 15.71 3.56
N THR A 292 -8.57 15.62 2.24
CA THR A 292 -9.16 14.56 1.41
C THR A 292 -8.55 13.19 1.74
N LEU A 293 -7.25 13.09 2.00
CA LEU A 293 -6.61 11.86 2.48
C LEU A 293 -7.31 11.29 3.72
N SER A 294 -7.54 12.13 4.72
CA SER A 294 -8.18 11.71 5.98
C SER A 294 -9.62 11.26 5.76
N GLN A 295 -10.37 11.98 4.92
CA GLN A 295 -11.74 11.63 4.55
C GLN A 295 -11.80 10.31 3.76
N SER A 296 -10.90 10.08 2.82
CA SER A 296 -10.84 8.86 2.02
C SER A 296 -10.50 7.63 2.87
N VAL A 297 -9.60 7.76 3.86
CA VAL A 297 -9.32 6.66 4.80
C VAL A 297 -10.55 6.33 5.65
N ILE A 298 -11.27 7.35 6.14
CA ILE A 298 -12.55 7.15 6.84
C ILE A 298 -13.54 6.40 5.94
N ALA A 299 -13.72 6.86 4.70
CA ALA A 299 -14.61 6.24 3.72
C ALA A 299 -14.20 4.81 3.37
N THR A 300 -12.89 4.50 3.39
CA THR A 300 -12.37 3.14 3.18
C THR A 300 -12.73 2.22 4.35
N ILE A 301 -12.61 2.71 5.58
CA ILE A 301 -12.80 1.93 6.81
C ILE A 301 -14.27 1.69 7.14
N GLU A 302 -15.12 2.69 6.96
CA GLU A 302 -16.51 2.65 7.42
C GLU A 302 -17.31 1.44 6.93
N PRO A 303 -17.26 1.05 5.63
CA PRO A 303 -17.96 -0.14 5.14
C PRO A 303 -17.47 -1.46 5.76
N CYS A 304 -16.22 -1.52 6.24
CA CYS A 304 -15.65 -2.71 6.86
C CYS A 304 -16.23 -2.99 8.26
N LEU A 305 -16.88 -1.99 8.87
CA LEU A 305 -17.45 -2.06 10.22
C LEU A 305 -18.87 -2.63 10.26
N LEU A 306 -19.45 -2.91 9.09
CA LEU A 306 -20.73 -3.58 8.88
C LEU A 306 -20.53 -5.11 8.83
#